data_AF-A0A455X203-F1
#
_entry.id   AF-A0A455X203-F1
#
_cell.length_a   1.000
_cell.length_b   1.000
_cell.length_c   1.000
_cell.angle_alpha   90.00
_cell.angle_beta   90.00
_cell.angle_gamma   90.00
#
_symmetry.space_group_name_H-M   'P 1'
#
loop_
_entity.id
_entity.type
_entity.pdbx_description
1 polymer ?
#
loop_
_entity_poly.entity_id
_entity_poly.type
_entity_poly.pdbx_seq_one_letter_code
_entity_poly.pdbx_strand_id
1 'polypeptide(L)'
;MPSIAHISLAFAGLMWVLPFLYYYHAYPLTTFYQEWSAAVLGLCAMPLLMTKRYWLQPQLPLIVLLPIGLLLLGMMQFVLGRVSYFDQILLLALYLLWAALLMMLGQRLREEFGLPALVTALASFLLVGAELNALAGILQHYRWHTFLDAVVTVKISVAVYGNVAQPNHFANYITLGLISLGLLHMRGLLRVRYVALLAMPLLFVLVLSGSRSVWLYLLLMTGMAWLWQRSDKSCLPLLRYTLLLLLGFGLMHGVVQIPWLEGAAGSITTMRRLFGEGTGGSIRLYLWREGWQIFTQFPLLGAGFGQFAWQHFQLGPVLQNTSIVGLYNNAHSLVLQIAAEMGLAGLLILLGMLAMWLIQCGRSQRTVYHWWGYALLGVLAIHSLLEYPLWYAYFLGVAALTLGMLDTTIYRLKLRGMGRLALVAILLLGAFSLVHMLQSYRNLEMLRGLGQGVSKDGYFWRENLTVADVQTPLGPYFDLFRSGRIKGVADYSADKRILNERVMSFAPISLVVYREALLMALSGEQAAAQLQMERAIWSYPDDFQAMCKELSALAQKNPENFAALLEFALQKYEERQHAVHAR
;
A
#
# COMPACT_ATOMS: atom_id res chain seq x y z
N MET A 1 -2.39 -31.74 -22.48
CA MET A 1 -3.03 -30.90 -21.45
C MET A 1 -1.94 -30.19 -20.67
N PRO A 2 -2.02 -28.88 -20.38
CA PRO A 2 -1.02 -28.21 -19.56
C PRO A 2 -0.96 -28.88 -18.19
N SER A 3 0.24 -29.18 -17.70
CA SER A 3 0.38 -29.70 -16.34
C SER A 3 -0.09 -28.64 -15.34
N ILE A 4 -0.62 -29.06 -14.19
CA ILE A 4 -1.12 -28.16 -13.13
C ILE A 4 -0.09 -27.07 -12.77
N ALA A 5 1.20 -27.41 -12.81
CA ALA A 5 2.28 -26.45 -12.57
C ALA A 5 2.31 -25.30 -13.59
N HIS A 6 2.03 -25.55 -14.87
CA HIS A 6 1.97 -24.50 -15.90
C HIS A 6 0.77 -23.58 -15.69
N ILE A 7 -0.37 -24.12 -15.26
CA ILE A 7 -1.56 -23.32 -14.93
C ILE A 7 -1.25 -22.38 -13.75
N SER A 8 -0.65 -22.92 -12.69
CA SER A 8 -0.21 -22.12 -11.54
C SER A 8 0.80 -21.03 -11.93
N LEU A 9 1.78 -21.35 -12.77
CA LEU A 9 2.75 -20.38 -13.27
C LEU A 9 2.08 -19.28 -14.13
N ALA A 10 1.14 -19.65 -15.00
CA ALA A 10 0.43 -18.70 -15.84
C ALA A 10 -0.38 -17.70 -14.99
N PHE A 11 -1.13 -18.16 -13.99
CA PHE A 11 -1.86 -17.26 -13.09
C PHE A 11 -0.94 -16.40 -12.23
N ALA A 12 0.18 -16.95 -11.73
CA ALA A 12 1.19 -16.16 -11.02
C ALA A 12 1.81 -15.08 -11.92
N GLY A 13 2.09 -15.40 -13.19
CA GLY A 13 2.55 -14.43 -14.19
C GLY A 13 1.52 -13.36 -14.53
N LEU A 14 0.26 -13.74 -14.73
CA LEU A 14 -0.84 -12.80 -14.98
C LEU A 14 -1.08 -11.87 -13.78
N MET A 15 -0.93 -12.37 -12.55
CA MET A 15 -0.98 -11.57 -11.33
C MET A 15 0.09 -10.47 -11.32
N TRP A 16 1.23 -10.68 -11.99
CA TRP A 16 2.31 -9.70 -12.10
C TRP A 16 2.10 -8.70 -13.24
N VAL A 17 1.00 -8.79 -13.99
CA VAL A 17 0.69 -7.95 -15.16
C VAL A 17 -0.65 -7.26 -15.03
N LEU A 18 -1.74 -8.03 -14.94
CA LEU A 18 -3.10 -7.50 -15.07
C LEU A 18 -3.49 -6.48 -13.99
N PRO A 19 -3.17 -6.69 -12.69
CA PRO A 19 -3.46 -5.69 -11.66
C PRO A 19 -2.80 -4.34 -11.91
N PHE A 20 -1.59 -4.34 -12.47
CA PHE A 20 -0.84 -3.12 -12.78
C PHE A 20 -1.39 -2.39 -14.01
N LEU A 21 -2.19 -3.05 -14.85
CA LEU A 21 -2.81 -2.46 -16.04
C LEU A 21 -4.24 -1.98 -15.80
N TYR A 22 -4.80 -2.21 -14.61
CA TYR A 22 -6.18 -1.84 -14.31
C TYR A 22 -6.33 -0.31 -14.23
N TYR A 23 -7.24 0.25 -15.03
CA TYR A 23 -7.32 1.69 -15.32
C TYR A 23 -8.38 2.45 -14.51
N TYR A 24 -9.31 1.76 -13.86
CA TYR A 24 -10.42 2.39 -13.16
C TYR A 24 -10.09 2.60 -11.67
N HIS A 25 -10.01 3.87 -11.26
CA HIS A 25 -9.67 4.28 -9.89
C HIS A 25 -10.78 5.15 -9.32
N ALA A 26 -11.61 4.58 -8.47
CA ALA A 26 -12.71 5.28 -7.82
C ALA A 26 -12.61 5.15 -6.30
N TYR A 27 -13.13 6.15 -5.61
CA TYR A 27 -13.30 6.10 -4.15
C TYR A 27 -14.47 5.15 -3.79
N PRO A 28 -14.50 4.62 -2.55
CA PRO A 28 -13.67 5.01 -1.40
C PRO A 28 -12.23 4.47 -1.42
N LEU A 29 -11.93 3.46 -2.22
CA LEU A 29 -10.61 2.83 -2.30
C LEU A 29 -10.14 2.78 -3.77
N THR A 30 -9.31 3.75 -4.16
CA THR A 30 -8.85 3.92 -5.55
C THR A 30 -8.04 2.76 -6.11
N THR A 31 -7.54 1.87 -5.24
CA THR A 31 -6.77 0.67 -5.59
C THR A 31 -7.56 -0.62 -5.48
N PHE A 32 -8.83 -0.59 -5.06
CA PHE A 32 -9.61 -1.79 -4.72
C PHE A 32 -9.55 -2.86 -5.81
N TYR A 33 -9.84 -2.49 -7.06
CA TYR A 33 -9.89 -3.45 -8.16
C TYR A 33 -8.51 -4.01 -8.56
N GLN A 34 -7.45 -3.21 -8.40
CA GLN A 34 -6.07 -3.71 -8.57
C GLN A 34 -5.77 -4.77 -7.51
N GLU A 35 -6.11 -4.49 -6.24
CA GLU A 35 -5.85 -5.41 -5.14
C GLU A 35 -6.71 -6.67 -5.22
N TRP A 36 -7.99 -6.52 -5.50
CA TRP A 36 -8.92 -7.62 -5.68
C TRP A 36 -8.51 -8.54 -6.82
N SER A 37 -8.15 -7.98 -7.98
CA SER A 37 -7.69 -8.78 -9.13
C SER A 37 -6.37 -9.50 -8.85
N ALA A 38 -5.44 -8.89 -8.12
CA ALA A 38 -4.23 -9.56 -7.66
C ALA A 38 -4.54 -10.75 -6.75
N ALA A 39 -5.43 -10.55 -5.77
CA ALA A 39 -5.84 -11.61 -4.84
C ALA A 39 -6.52 -12.79 -5.56
N VAL A 40 -7.44 -12.50 -6.51
CA VAL A 40 -8.10 -13.52 -7.34
C VAL A 40 -7.09 -14.31 -8.16
N LEU A 41 -6.19 -13.63 -8.89
CA LEU A 41 -5.18 -14.30 -9.70
C LEU A 41 -4.22 -15.13 -8.84
N GLY A 42 -3.86 -14.63 -7.65
CA GLY A 42 -3.08 -15.38 -6.68
C GLY A 42 -3.79 -16.65 -6.19
N LEU A 43 -5.09 -16.60 -5.89
CA LEU A 43 -5.88 -17.79 -5.54
C LEU A 43 -5.99 -18.77 -6.71
N CYS A 44 -6.20 -18.29 -7.93
CA CYS A 44 -6.22 -19.11 -9.14
C CYS A 44 -4.87 -19.78 -9.41
N ALA A 45 -3.76 -19.26 -8.87
CA ALA A 45 -2.43 -19.86 -8.96
C ALA A 45 -2.20 -21.04 -7.99
N MET A 46 -3.11 -21.29 -7.03
CA MET A 46 -2.96 -22.32 -6.00
C MET A 46 -3.16 -23.80 -6.37
N PRO A 47 -3.69 -24.21 -7.55
CA PRO A 47 -3.93 -25.62 -7.87
C PRO A 47 -2.73 -26.56 -7.64
N LEU A 48 -1.50 -26.08 -7.87
CA LEU A 48 -0.28 -26.86 -7.64
C LEU A 48 -0.13 -27.31 -6.17
N LEU A 49 -0.45 -26.44 -5.21
CA LEU A 49 -0.42 -26.75 -3.78
C LEU A 49 -1.56 -27.68 -3.34
N MET A 50 -2.64 -27.77 -4.13
CA MET A 50 -3.78 -28.64 -3.82
C MET A 50 -3.56 -30.11 -4.24
N THR A 51 -2.47 -30.39 -4.96
CA THR A 51 -2.18 -31.74 -5.48
C THR A 51 -1.89 -32.73 -4.34
N LYS A 52 -2.39 -33.97 -4.46
CA LYS A 52 -2.07 -35.04 -3.49
C LYS A 52 -0.55 -35.25 -3.34
N ARG A 53 0.19 -35.12 -4.45
CA ARG A 53 1.65 -35.28 -4.51
C ARG A 53 2.37 -34.31 -3.58
N TYR A 54 1.95 -33.04 -3.51
CA TYR A 54 2.54 -32.06 -2.60
C TYR A 54 2.39 -32.50 -1.13
N TRP A 55 1.19 -32.92 -0.74
CA TRP A 55 0.87 -33.30 0.64
C TRP A 55 1.40 -34.68 1.08
N LEU A 56 2.04 -35.45 0.19
CA LEU A 56 2.81 -36.64 0.58
C LEU A 56 4.07 -36.24 1.36
N GLN A 57 4.71 -35.13 0.97
CA GLN A 57 5.92 -34.60 1.60
C GLN A 57 5.88 -33.06 1.53
N PRO A 58 4.99 -32.40 2.30
CA PRO A 58 4.85 -30.95 2.23
C PRO A 58 6.12 -30.27 2.73
N GLN A 59 6.66 -29.38 1.89
CA GLN A 59 7.83 -28.56 2.19
C GLN A 59 7.38 -27.13 2.45
N LEU A 60 7.84 -26.58 3.57
CA LEU A 60 7.63 -25.18 3.93
C LEU A 60 8.97 -24.42 3.88
N PRO A 61 9.02 -23.28 3.17
CA PRO A 61 10.14 -22.36 3.27
C PRO A 61 10.07 -21.59 4.60
N LEU A 62 11.23 -21.36 5.23
CA LEU A 62 11.35 -20.66 6.51
C LEU A 62 10.67 -19.29 6.48
N ILE A 63 10.77 -18.58 5.36
CA ILE A 63 10.22 -17.22 5.23
C ILE A 63 8.70 -17.14 5.41
N VAL A 64 7.97 -18.26 5.31
CA VAL A 64 6.53 -18.32 5.65
C VAL A 64 6.26 -17.98 7.12
N LEU A 65 7.22 -18.20 8.01
CA LEU A 65 7.07 -17.83 9.42
C LEU A 65 6.97 -16.31 9.63
N LEU A 66 7.43 -15.49 8.67
CA LEU A 66 7.28 -14.03 8.72
C LEU A 66 5.80 -13.61 8.72
N PRO A 67 5.01 -13.87 7.65
CA PRO A 67 3.60 -13.50 7.66
C PRO A 67 2.80 -14.23 8.74
N ILE A 68 3.14 -15.49 9.08
CA ILE A 68 2.46 -16.20 10.16
C ILE A 68 2.74 -15.57 11.53
N GLY A 69 3.97 -15.16 11.82
CA GLY A 69 4.32 -14.48 13.06
C GLY A 69 3.59 -13.15 13.21
N LEU A 70 3.57 -12.33 12.17
CA LEU A 70 2.86 -11.05 12.18
C LEU A 70 1.34 -11.23 12.33
N LEU A 71 0.77 -12.28 11.72
CA LEU A 71 -0.64 -12.64 11.88
C LEU A 71 -0.96 -12.99 13.33
N LEU A 72 -0.17 -13.87 13.94
CA LEU A 72 -0.38 -14.26 15.34
C LEU A 72 -0.26 -13.07 16.29
N LEU A 73 0.68 -12.16 16.03
CA LEU A 73 0.82 -10.92 16.79
C LEU A 73 -0.41 -10.01 16.62
N GLY A 74 -0.92 -9.82 15.41
CA GLY A 74 -2.15 -9.06 15.16
C GLY A 74 -3.38 -9.66 15.85
N MET A 75 -3.52 -10.99 15.83
CA MET A 75 -4.59 -11.69 16.57
C MET A 75 -4.47 -11.48 18.07
N MET A 76 -3.25 -11.52 18.62
CA MET A 76 -3.01 -11.24 20.02
C MET A 76 -3.36 -9.78 20.38
N GLN A 77 -3.00 -8.81 19.54
CA GLN A 77 -3.39 -7.40 19.72
C GLN A 77 -4.91 -7.22 19.74
N PHE A 78 -5.63 -7.95 18.89
CA PHE A 78 -7.09 -7.94 18.87
C PHE A 78 -7.69 -8.45 20.19
N VAL A 79 -7.22 -9.61 20.67
CA VAL A 79 -7.67 -10.19 21.95
C VAL A 79 -7.38 -9.24 23.13
N LEU A 80 -6.28 -8.49 23.05
CA LEU A 80 -5.91 -7.48 24.05
C LEU A 80 -6.63 -6.13 23.88
N GLY A 81 -7.60 -6.02 22.96
CA GLY A 81 -8.39 -4.81 22.76
C GLY A 81 -7.63 -3.64 22.12
N ARG A 82 -6.50 -3.89 21.46
CA ARG A 82 -5.68 -2.86 20.80
C ARG A 82 -6.17 -2.49 19.39
N VAL A 83 -7.14 -3.22 18.85
CA VAL A 83 -7.70 -2.97 17.51
C VAL A 83 -9.22 -2.91 17.61
N SER A 84 -9.81 -1.80 17.16
CA SER A 84 -11.24 -1.50 17.36
C SER A 84 -12.18 -2.28 16.43
N TYR A 85 -11.68 -2.76 15.29
CA TYR A 85 -12.48 -3.48 14.30
C TYR A 85 -11.91 -4.87 14.03
N PHE A 86 -12.77 -5.88 14.16
CA PHE A 86 -12.45 -7.24 13.75
C PHE A 86 -12.11 -7.31 12.25
N ASP A 87 -12.81 -6.54 11.42
CA ASP A 87 -12.56 -6.44 9.97
C ASP A 87 -11.12 -6.09 9.61
N GLN A 88 -10.45 -5.22 10.40
CA GLN A 88 -9.06 -4.86 10.16
C GLN A 88 -8.14 -6.07 10.36
N ILE A 89 -8.41 -6.87 11.38
CA ILE A 89 -7.65 -8.08 11.69
C ILE A 89 -7.96 -9.20 10.70
N LEU A 90 -9.22 -9.32 10.28
CA LEU A 90 -9.61 -10.25 9.22
C LEU A 90 -8.90 -9.90 7.91
N LEU A 91 -8.85 -8.62 7.53
CA LEU A 91 -8.15 -8.18 6.33
C LEU A 91 -6.64 -8.45 6.43
N LEU A 92 -6.02 -8.14 7.58
CA LEU A 92 -4.63 -8.48 7.86
C LEU A 92 -4.38 -9.99 7.70
N ALA A 93 -5.26 -10.82 8.27
CA ALA A 93 -5.18 -12.27 8.18
C ALA A 93 -5.25 -12.76 6.74
N LEU A 94 -6.18 -12.23 5.95
CA LEU A 94 -6.33 -12.60 4.55
C LEU A 94 -5.06 -12.24 3.75
N TYR A 95 -4.50 -11.03 3.92
CA TYR A 95 -3.27 -10.62 3.23
C TYR A 95 -2.07 -11.47 3.62
N LEU A 96 -1.87 -11.73 4.92
CA LEU A 96 -0.72 -12.48 5.42
C LEU A 96 -0.82 -13.98 5.10
N LEU A 97 -2.01 -14.58 5.20
CA LEU A 97 -2.22 -15.97 4.75
C LEU A 97 -2.02 -16.11 3.24
N TRP A 98 -2.54 -15.15 2.46
CA TRP A 98 -2.32 -15.13 1.02
C TRP A 98 -0.83 -15.00 0.66
N ALA A 99 -0.09 -14.11 1.33
CA ALA A 99 1.35 -14.00 1.18
C ALA A 99 2.10 -15.28 1.57
N ALA A 100 1.71 -15.93 2.67
CA ALA A 100 2.28 -17.23 3.09
C ALA A 100 2.07 -18.31 2.03
N LEU A 101 0.86 -18.41 1.47
CA LEU A 101 0.54 -19.35 0.40
C LEU A 101 1.34 -19.06 -0.88
N LEU A 102 1.52 -17.79 -1.23
CA LEU A 102 2.37 -17.39 -2.36
C LEU A 102 3.84 -17.71 -2.14
N MET A 103 4.37 -17.58 -0.92
CA MET A 103 5.74 -18.02 -0.61
C MET A 103 5.88 -19.54 -0.80
N MET A 104 4.92 -20.33 -0.29
CA MET A 104 4.89 -21.79 -0.52
C MET A 104 4.79 -22.13 -2.01
N LEU A 105 3.95 -21.41 -2.76
CA LEU A 105 3.80 -21.59 -4.19
C LEU A 105 5.09 -21.28 -4.95
N GLY A 106 5.79 -20.20 -4.59
CA GLY A 106 7.07 -19.82 -5.19
C GLY A 106 8.13 -20.90 -5.03
N GLN A 107 8.26 -21.47 -3.83
CA GLN A 107 9.15 -22.60 -3.58
C GLN A 107 8.73 -23.82 -4.42
N ARG A 108 7.43 -24.15 -4.42
CA ARG A 108 6.95 -25.33 -5.14
C ARG A 108 7.11 -25.22 -6.67
N LEU A 109 6.90 -24.04 -7.23
CA LEU A 109 7.15 -23.78 -8.65
C LEU A 109 8.64 -23.96 -8.98
N ARG A 110 9.55 -23.55 -8.09
CA ARG A 110 11.00 -23.76 -8.28
C ARG A 110 11.36 -25.23 -8.30
N GLU A 111 10.72 -26.06 -7.48
CA GLU A 111 10.96 -27.50 -7.48
C GLU A 111 10.51 -28.16 -8.79
N GLU A 112 9.37 -27.74 -9.35
CA GLU A 112 8.81 -28.33 -10.57
C GLU A 112 9.53 -27.88 -11.85
N PHE A 113 9.94 -26.60 -11.93
CA PHE A 113 10.52 -26.01 -13.14
C PHE A 113 12.03 -25.78 -13.08
N GLY A 114 12.61 -25.77 -11.89
CA GLY A 114 13.94 -25.20 -11.64
C GLY A 114 13.91 -23.67 -11.67
N LEU A 115 14.88 -23.07 -10.95
CA LEU A 115 15.00 -21.61 -10.86
C LEU A 115 15.17 -20.91 -12.24
N PRO A 116 15.99 -21.42 -13.19
CA PRO A 116 16.19 -20.76 -14.47
C PRO A 116 14.91 -20.58 -15.31
N ALA A 117 14.11 -21.63 -15.46
CA ALA A 117 12.91 -21.60 -16.28
C ALA A 117 11.83 -20.73 -15.63
N LEU A 118 11.60 -20.90 -14.32
CA LEU A 118 10.62 -20.14 -13.56
C LEU A 118 10.89 -18.64 -13.59
N VAL A 119 12.11 -18.22 -13.23
CA VAL A 119 12.51 -16.81 -13.18
C VAL A 119 12.42 -16.16 -14.57
N THR A 120 12.72 -16.91 -15.63
CA THR A 120 12.60 -16.39 -17.01
C THR A 120 11.16 -16.16 -17.42
N ALA A 121 10.26 -17.10 -17.11
CA ALA A 121 8.84 -16.95 -17.41
C ALA A 121 8.28 -15.71 -16.69
N LEU A 122 8.53 -15.61 -15.38
CA LEU A 122 8.09 -14.49 -14.55
C LEU A 122 8.71 -13.14 -14.97
N ALA A 123 9.98 -13.11 -15.36
CA ALA A 123 10.62 -11.92 -15.93
C ALA A 123 9.98 -11.50 -17.25
N SER A 124 9.56 -12.46 -18.08
CA SER A 124 8.86 -12.16 -19.34
C SER A 124 7.50 -11.50 -19.07
N PHE A 125 6.74 -12.00 -18.08
CA PHE A 125 5.50 -11.36 -17.64
C PHE A 125 5.74 -9.93 -17.13
N LEU A 126 6.69 -9.72 -16.21
CA LEU A 126 7.00 -8.38 -15.70
C LEU A 126 7.42 -7.41 -16.80
N LEU A 127 8.26 -7.84 -17.74
CA LEU A 127 8.67 -7.00 -18.85
C LEU A 127 7.47 -6.60 -19.72
N VAL A 128 6.61 -7.56 -20.10
CA VAL A 128 5.40 -7.26 -20.87
C VAL A 128 4.51 -6.26 -20.14
N GLY A 129 4.26 -6.48 -18.85
CA GLY A 129 3.45 -5.55 -18.05
C GLY A 129 4.07 -4.16 -17.93
N ALA A 130 5.41 -4.08 -17.77
CA ALA A 130 6.13 -2.81 -17.71
C ALA A 130 6.08 -2.05 -19.04
N GLU A 131 6.26 -2.72 -20.18
CA GLU A 131 6.15 -2.12 -21.52
C GLU A 131 4.74 -1.60 -21.80
N LEU A 132 3.71 -2.39 -21.44
CA LEU A 132 2.31 -1.97 -21.59
C LEU A 132 1.99 -0.75 -20.71
N ASN A 133 2.52 -0.71 -19.49
CA ASN A 133 2.37 0.45 -18.61
C ASN A 133 3.17 1.67 -19.11
N ALA A 134 4.36 1.47 -19.67
CA ALA A 134 5.12 2.54 -20.29
C ALA A 134 4.40 3.11 -21.51
N LEU A 135 3.77 2.27 -22.33
CA LEU A 135 2.90 2.72 -23.41
C LEU A 135 1.75 3.59 -22.87
N ALA A 136 1.04 3.13 -21.84
CA ALA A 136 0.00 3.93 -21.19
C ALA A 136 0.55 5.27 -20.68
N GLY A 137 1.74 5.28 -20.07
CA GLY A 137 2.40 6.49 -19.60
C GLY A 137 2.79 7.46 -20.72
N ILE A 138 3.23 6.96 -21.87
CA ILE A 138 3.54 7.77 -23.06
C ILE A 138 2.26 8.39 -23.62
N LEU A 139 1.18 7.61 -23.76
CA LEU A 139 -0.12 8.10 -24.21
C LEU A 139 -0.65 9.21 -23.27
N GLN A 140 -0.53 9.01 -21.96
CA GLN A 140 -0.85 10.02 -20.94
C GLN A 140 -0.04 11.30 -21.08
N HIS A 141 1.27 11.18 -21.32
CA HIS A 141 2.19 12.31 -21.39
C HIS A 141 1.88 13.23 -22.58
N TYR A 142 1.68 12.64 -23.76
CA TYR A 142 1.39 13.40 -24.97
C TYR A 142 -0.10 13.70 -25.17
N ARG A 143 -0.98 13.13 -24.35
CA ARG A 143 -2.45 13.21 -24.49
C ARG A 143 -2.91 12.75 -25.89
N TRP A 144 -2.30 11.68 -26.39
CA TRP A 144 -2.71 11.10 -27.68
C TRP A 144 -4.03 10.36 -27.52
N HIS A 145 -5.03 10.81 -28.28
CA HIS A 145 -6.31 10.11 -28.39
C HIS A 145 -6.17 8.91 -29.32
N THR A 146 -6.53 7.74 -28.82
CA THR A 146 -6.41 6.45 -29.51
C THR A 146 -7.61 5.57 -29.21
N PHE A 147 -7.71 4.40 -29.85
CA PHE A 147 -8.71 3.40 -29.49
C PHE A 147 -8.50 2.80 -28.08
N LEU A 148 -7.36 3.10 -27.43
CA LEU A 148 -7.03 2.65 -26.08
C LEU A 148 -7.50 3.62 -24.99
N ASP A 149 -8.11 4.76 -25.33
CA ASP A 149 -8.51 5.79 -24.35
C ASP A 149 -9.39 5.23 -23.23
N ALA A 150 -10.25 4.25 -23.53
CA ALA A 150 -11.12 3.60 -22.54
C ALA A 150 -10.38 2.73 -21.50
N VAL A 151 -9.12 2.37 -21.79
CA VAL A 151 -8.30 1.49 -20.94
C VAL A 151 -7.00 2.15 -20.48
N VAL A 152 -6.88 3.47 -20.66
CA VAL A 152 -5.75 4.27 -20.18
C VAL A 152 -6.25 5.22 -19.10
N THR A 153 -5.62 5.18 -17.93
CA THR A 153 -6.00 6.07 -16.81
C THR A 153 -5.81 7.53 -17.22
N VAL A 154 -6.78 8.38 -16.92
CA VAL A 154 -6.70 9.82 -17.20
C VAL A 154 -5.64 10.49 -16.32
N LYS A 155 -4.71 11.22 -16.94
CA LYS A 155 -3.65 11.95 -16.24
C LYS A 155 -4.19 13.25 -15.64
N ILE A 156 -4.37 13.26 -14.31
CA ILE A 156 -4.80 14.44 -13.53
C ILE A 156 -3.65 15.21 -12.86
N SER A 157 -2.44 14.65 -12.83
CA SER A 157 -1.27 15.30 -12.21
C SER A 157 -0.19 15.59 -13.25
N VAL A 158 0.87 16.28 -12.82
CA VAL A 158 2.01 16.57 -13.68
C VAL A 158 2.86 15.32 -13.95
N ALA A 159 2.99 14.44 -12.95
CA ALA A 159 3.77 13.22 -13.04
C ALA A 159 3.06 12.16 -13.91
N VAL A 160 3.83 11.35 -14.61
CA VAL A 160 3.31 10.18 -15.35
C VAL A 160 3.25 8.97 -14.43
N TYR A 161 2.17 8.19 -14.53
CA TYR A 161 1.94 7.04 -13.65
C TYR A 161 1.31 5.83 -14.33
N GLY A 162 1.16 5.85 -15.67
CA GLY A 162 0.55 4.76 -16.44
C GLY A 162 -0.82 4.37 -15.89
N ASN A 163 -1.20 3.10 -16.00
CA ASN A 163 -2.46 2.64 -15.40
C ASN A 163 -2.35 2.35 -13.90
N VAL A 164 -1.16 2.47 -13.32
CA VAL A 164 -0.95 2.24 -11.89
C VAL A 164 -1.57 3.36 -11.04
N ALA A 165 -1.72 4.56 -11.62
CA ALA A 165 -2.31 5.74 -10.97
C ALA A 165 -1.57 6.28 -9.73
N GLN A 166 -0.33 5.84 -9.50
CA GLN A 166 0.56 6.37 -8.46
C GLN A 166 2.00 6.42 -9.02
N PRO A 167 2.67 7.61 -9.06
CA PRO A 167 3.96 7.76 -9.73
C PRO A 167 5.12 6.91 -9.19
N ASN A 168 5.23 6.72 -7.88
CA ASN A 168 6.28 5.91 -7.25
C ASN A 168 6.04 4.40 -7.42
N HIS A 169 4.79 3.95 -7.38
CA HIS A 169 4.40 2.58 -7.74
C HIS A 169 4.72 2.31 -9.20
N PHE A 170 4.36 3.23 -10.09
CA PHE A 170 4.71 3.16 -11.50
C PHE A 170 6.23 3.07 -11.69
N ALA A 171 7.00 3.97 -11.08
CA ALA A 171 8.46 3.96 -11.17
C ALA A 171 9.09 2.67 -10.64
N ASN A 172 8.56 2.13 -9.54
CA ASN A 172 8.97 0.83 -9.00
C ASN A 172 8.73 -0.28 -10.04
N TYR A 173 7.49 -0.39 -10.53
CA TYR A 173 7.09 -1.45 -11.45
C TYR A 173 7.86 -1.42 -12.78
N ILE A 174 8.07 -0.24 -13.37
CA ILE A 174 8.91 -0.07 -14.56
C ILE A 174 10.36 -0.52 -14.31
N THR A 175 10.88 -0.25 -13.10
CA THR A 175 12.21 -0.70 -12.70
C THR A 175 12.30 -2.22 -12.56
N LEU A 176 11.25 -2.89 -12.05
CA LEU A 176 11.14 -4.36 -12.05
C LEU A 176 11.15 -4.93 -13.48
N GLY A 177 10.55 -4.20 -14.43
CA GLY A 177 10.65 -4.47 -15.87
C GLY A 177 12.08 -4.38 -16.40
N LEU A 178 12.83 -3.33 -16.07
CA LEU A 178 14.24 -3.16 -16.47
C LEU A 178 15.16 -4.25 -15.89
N ILE A 179 14.91 -4.68 -14.65
CA ILE A 179 15.61 -5.83 -14.05
C ILE A 179 15.34 -7.10 -14.86
N SER A 180 14.08 -7.31 -15.23
CA SER A 180 13.64 -8.46 -16.02
C SER A 180 14.20 -8.46 -17.43
N LEU A 181 14.27 -7.30 -18.08
CA LEU A 181 14.94 -7.11 -19.37
C LEU A 181 16.43 -7.48 -19.29
N GLY A 182 17.11 -7.08 -18.22
CA GLY A 182 18.51 -7.43 -17.97
C GLY A 182 18.73 -8.94 -17.87
N LEU A 183 17.87 -9.65 -17.13
CA LEU A 183 17.92 -11.10 -17.06
C LEU A 183 17.74 -11.74 -18.44
N LEU A 184 16.70 -11.36 -19.19
CA LEU A 184 16.41 -11.93 -20.51
C LEU A 184 17.56 -11.69 -21.50
N HIS A 185 18.21 -10.53 -21.41
CA HIS A 185 19.43 -10.23 -22.15
C HIS A 185 20.58 -11.17 -21.77
N MET A 186 20.85 -11.34 -20.47
CA MET A 186 21.93 -12.22 -19.98
C MET A 186 21.71 -13.69 -20.32
N ARG A 187 20.45 -14.12 -20.48
CA ARG A 187 20.12 -15.48 -20.96
C ARG A 187 20.33 -15.67 -22.48
N GLY A 188 20.68 -14.61 -23.22
CA GLY A 188 20.80 -14.65 -24.67
C GLY A 188 19.46 -14.74 -25.41
N LEU A 189 18.33 -14.49 -24.72
CA LEU A 189 16.99 -14.54 -25.33
C LEU A 189 16.68 -13.29 -26.14
N LEU A 190 17.35 -12.18 -25.84
CA LEU A 190 17.19 -10.90 -26.54
C LEU A 190 18.55 -10.38 -27.05
N ARG A 191 18.58 -10.05 -28.35
CA ARG A 191 19.72 -9.34 -28.96
C ARG A 191 19.78 -7.91 -28.43
N VAL A 192 20.99 -7.33 -28.37
CA VAL A 192 21.25 -5.97 -27.84
C VAL A 192 20.34 -4.91 -28.46
N ARG A 193 20.05 -4.97 -29.76
CA ARG A 193 19.13 -4.03 -30.43
C ARG A 193 17.71 -4.03 -29.85
N TYR A 194 17.20 -5.20 -29.46
CA TYR A 194 15.87 -5.32 -28.86
C TYR A 194 15.90 -4.88 -27.39
N VAL A 195 17.03 -5.13 -26.70
CA VAL A 195 17.24 -4.61 -25.35
C VAL A 195 17.23 -3.09 -25.35
N ALA A 196 17.93 -2.44 -26.29
CA ALA A 196 17.89 -0.99 -26.42
C ALA A 196 16.48 -0.48 -26.77
N LEU A 197 15.78 -1.13 -27.71
CA LEU A 197 14.42 -0.77 -28.11
C LEU A 197 13.43 -0.81 -26.94
N LEU A 198 13.53 -1.82 -26.07
CA LEU A 198 12.66 -2.00 -24.91
C LEU A 198 13.10 -1.10 -23.73
N ALA A 199 14.40 -0.94 -23.48
CA ALA A 199 14.88 -0.09 -22.40
C ALA A 199 14.55 1.40 -22.62
N MET A 200 14.56 1.88 -23.86
CA MET A 200 14.32 3.30 -24.19
C MET A 200 12.98 3.86 -23.66
N PRO A 201 11.80 3.28 -24.00
CA PRO A 201 10.52 3.78 -23.49
C PRO A 201 10.43 3.67 -21.97
N LEU A 202 10.96 2.60 -21.37
CA LEU A 202 10.99 2.42 -19.91
C LEU A 202 11.80 3.53 -19.22
N LEU A 203 13.01 3.84 -19.71
CA LEU A 203 13.86 4.90 -19.17
C LEU A 203 13.22 6.29 -19.33
N PHE A 204 12.56 6.53 -20.48
CA PHE A 204 11.86 7.78 -20.75
C PHE A 204 10.73 8.03 -19.73
N VAL A 205 9.84 7.04 -19.53
CA VAL A 205 8.72 7.21 -18.58
C VAL A 205 9.17 7.23 -17.12
N LEU A 206 10.30 6.59 -16.77
CA LEU A 206 10.88 6.69 -15.42
C LEU A 206 11.23 8.14 -15.06
N VAL A 207 11.80 8.91 -15.99
CA VAL A 207 12.08 10.34 -15.77
C VAL A 207 10.77 11.11 -15.59
N LEU A 208 9.76 10.82 -16.42
CA LEU A 208 8.46 11.48 -16.36
C LEU A 208 7.64 11.16 -15.11
N SER A 209 7.92 10.04 -14.43
CA SER A 209 7.33 9.71 -13.14
C SER A 209 7.70 10.72 -12.05
N GLY A 210 8.84 11.40 -12.18
CA GLY A 210 9.37 12.30 -11.16
C GLY A 210 9.85 11.62 -9.87
N SER A 211 9.90 10.29 -9.81
CA SER A 211 10.31 9.57 -8.59
C SER A 211 11.84 9.60 -8.41
N ARG A 212 12.30 10.20 -7.30
CA ARG A 212 13.73 10.27 -6.95
C ARG A 212 14.32 8.92 -6.54
N SER A 213 13.47 7.99 -6.07
CA SER A 213 13.90 6.66 -5.62
C SER A 213 14.47 5.80 -6.75
N VAL A 214 14.20 6.13 -8.02
CA VAL A 214 14.75 5.44 -9.19
C VAL A 214 16.28 5.44 -9.17
N TRP A 215 16.92 6.53 -8.73
CA TRP A 215 18.38 6.57 -8.56
C TRP A 215 18.86 5.50 -7.59
N LEU A 216 18.20 5.36 -6.44
CA LEU A 216 18.54 4.34 -5.44
C LEU A 216 18.34 2.93 -6.00
N TYR A 217 17.28 2.71 -6.78
CA TYR A 217 17.02 1.42 -7.41
C TYR A 217 18.12 1.03 -8.41
N LEU A 218 18.48 1.93 -9.33
CA LEU A 218 19.50 1.69 -10.35
C LEU A 218 20.90 1.54 -9.73
N LEU A 219 21.22 2.33 -8.69
CA LEU A 219 22.46 2.20 -7.94
C LEU A 219 22.54 0.86 -7.21
N LEU A 220 21.45 0.41 -6.59
CA LEU A 220 21.37 -0.90 -5.95
C LEU A 220 21.64 -2.02 -6.97
N MET A 221 20.94 -1.99 -8.11
CA MET A 221 21.14 -2.96 -9.19
C MET A 221 22.59 -3.01 -9.68
N THR A 222 23.20 -1.84 -9.85
CA THR A 222 24.60 -1.68 -10.27
C THR A 222 25.56 -2.23 -9.22
N GLY A 223 25.36 -1.89 -7.94
CA GLY A 223 26.14 -2.40 -6.83
C GLY A 223 26.09 -3.92 -6.73
N MET A 224 24.90 -4.51 -6.86
CA MET A 224 24.75 -5.98 -6.88
C MET A 224 25.40 -6.62 -8.10
N ALA A 225 25.26 -6.04 -9.30
CA ALA A 225 25.93 -6.53 -10.50
C ALA A 225 27.46 -6.47 -10.37
N TRP A 226 27.98 -5.42 -9.71
CA TRP A 226 29.40 -5.29 -9.39
C TRP A 226 29.87 -6.38 -8.42
N LEU A 227 29.09 -6.67 -7.37
CA LEU A 227 29.39 -7.77 -6.44
C LEU A 227 29.36 -9.13 -7.13
N TRP A 228 28.41 -9.36 -8.04
CA TRP A 228 28.30 -10.62 -8.79
C TRP A 228 29.48 -10.82 -9.73
N GLN A 229 29.90 -9.79 -10.48
CA GLN A 229 31.05 -9.95 -11.39
C GLN A 229 32.37 -10.19 -10.67
N ARG A 230 32.48 -9.80 -9.40
CA ARG A 230 33.66 -10.13 -8.58
C ARG A 230 33.73 -11.61 -8.25
N SER A 231 32.58 -12.25 -8.06
CA SER A 231 32.48 -13.69 -7.81
C SER A 231 32.55 -14.51 -9.10
N ASP A 232 31.94 -14.04 -10.18
CA ASP A 232 31.92 -14.71 -11.48
C ASP A 232 32.04 -13.69 -12.63
N LYS A 233 33.16 -13.74 -13.36
CA LYS A 233 33.43 -12.83 -14.49
C LYS A 233 32.43 -12.95 -15.63
N SER A 234 31.68 -14.06 -15.72
CA SER A 234 30.57 -14.20 -16.67
C SER A 234 29.47 -13.15 -16.46
N CYS A 235 29.39 -12.55 -15.27
CA CYS A 235 28.45 -11.49 -14.93
C CYS A 235 28.94 -10.07 -15.32
N LEU A 236 30.11 -9.92 -15.96
CA LEU A 236 30.57 -8.60 -16.43
C LEU A 236 29.60 -7.89 -17.40
N PRO A 237 28.94 -8.59 -18.35
CA PRO A 237 27.94 -7.98 -19.23
C PRO A 237 26.74 -7.42 -18.46
N LEU A 238 26.38 -8.02 -17.31
CA LEU A 238 25.32 -7.53 -16.45
C LEU A 238 25.71 -6.18 -15.81
N LEU A 239 26.95 -6.04 -15.33
CA LEU A 239 27.44 -4.77 -14.81
C LEU A 239 27.46 -3.68 -15.90
N ARG A 240 27.89 -4.04 -17.12
CA ARG A 240 27.84 -3.10 -18.25
C ARG A 240 26.41 -2.66 -18.55
N TYR A 241 25.46 -3.61 -18.56
CA TYR A 241 24.05 -3.31 -18.75
C TYR A 241 23.51 -2.33 -17.69
N THR A 242 23.75 -2.59 -16.40
CA THR A 242 23.25 -1.72 -15.33
C THR A 242 23.89 -0.33 -15.33
N LEU A 243 25.20 -0.24 -15.64
CA LEU A 243 25.88 1.05 -15.85
C LEU A 243 25.30 1.82 -17.03
N LEU A 244 24.98 1.14 -18.13
CA LEU A 244 24.33 1.76 -19.29
C LEU A 244 22.91 2.24 -18.97
N LEU A 245 22.15 1.51 -18.14
CA LEU A 245 20.85 1.99 -17.65
C LEU A 245 21.01 3.24 -16.78
N LEU A 246 21.99 3.27 -15.88
CA LEU A 246 22.25 4.42 -15.02
C LEU A 246 22.63 5.65 -15.84
N LEU A 247 23.54 5.48 -16.82
CA LEU A 247 23.91 6.52 -17.77
C LEU A 247 22.70 6.95 -18.62
N GLY A 248 21.96 6.00 -19.17
CA GLY A 248 20.78 6.24 -19.99
C GLY A 248 19.69 7.00 -19.24
N PHE A 249 19.44 6.65 -17.98
CA PHE A 249 18.51 7.38 -17.10
C PHE A 249 18.98 8.82 -16.87
N GLY A 250 20.27 9.02 -16.58
CA GLY A 250 20.86 10.35 -16.45
C GLY A 250 20.75 11.20 -17.72
N LEU A 251 20.99 10.61 -18.89
CA LEU A 251 20.83 11.28 -20.18
C LEU A 251 19.37 11.60 -20.50
N MET A 252 18.43 10.71 -20.13
CA MET A 252 17.00 10.90 -20.36
C MET A 252 16.43 12.12 -19.63
N HIS A 253 17.03 12.53 -18.50
CA HIS A 253 16.68 13.80 -17.85
C HIS A 253 16.87 15.02 -18.75
N GLY A 254 17.89 15.00 -19.61
CA GLY A 254 18.12 16.02 -20.63
C GLY A 254 17.19 15.87 -21.84
N VAL A 255 16.98 14.62 -22.30
CA VAL A 255 16.10 14.31 -23.44
C VAL A 255 14.67 14.81 -23.21
N VAL A 256 14.14 14.63 -22.00
CA VAL A 256 12.78 15.07 -21.64
C VAL A 256 12.61 16.61 -21.69
N GLN A 257 13.69 17.40 -21.65
CA GLN A 257 13.63 18.86 -21.78
C GLN A 257 13.59 19.34 -23.25
N ILE A 258 13.75 18.45 -24.22
CA ILE A 258 13.69 18.83 -25.63
C ILE A 258 12.25 19.29 -25.93
N PRO A 259 12.02 20.48 -26.53
CA PRO A 259 10.69 21.10 -26.61
C PRO A 259 9.57 20.22 -27.18
N TRP A 260 9.87 19.34 -28.16
CA TRP A 260 8.88 18.44 -28.73
C TRP A 260 8.65 17.15 -27.90
N LEU A 261 9.50 16.85 -26.92
CA LEU A 261 9.37 15.70 -25.99
C LEU A 261 8.83 16.11 -24.62
N GLU A 262 8.78 17.41 -24.32
CA GLU A 262 8.29 17.96 -23.05
C GLU A 262 6.79 17.65 -22.80
N GLY A 263 6.05 17.28 -23.84
CA GLY A 263 4.64 16.92 -23.77
C GLY A 263 3.72 18.15 -23.67
N ALA A 264 2.42 17.90 -23.60
CA ALA A 264 1.40 18.95 -23.71
C ALA A 264 1.33 19.94 -22.51
N ALA A 265 2.21 19.79 -21.51
CA ALA A 265 2.16 20.52 -20.25
C ALA A 265 3.18 21.68 -20.08
N GLY A 266 4.06 21.93 -21.05
CA GLY A 266 4.89 23.15 -21.14
C GLY A 266 6.05 23.33 -20.13
N SER A 267 7.01 24.16 -20.58
CA SER A 267 8.41 24.45 -20.15
C SER A 267 8.75 24.71 -18.68
N ILE A 268 7.80 24.68 -17.75
CA ILE A 268 7.98 25.29 -16.43
C ILE A 268 8.17 24.26 -15.30
N THR A 269 8.02 22.96 -15.58
CA THR A 269 7.73 21.98 -14.51
C THR A 269 8.92 21.09 -14.08
N THR A 270 9.95 20.89 -14.89
CA THR A 270 10.99 19.89 -14.54
C THR A 270 12.09 20.40 -13.61
N MET A 271 12.55 21.66 -13.74
CA MET A 271 13.46 22.25 -12.76
C MET A 271 12.79 22.45 -11.40
N ARG A 272 11.50 22.81 -11.37
CA ARG A 272 10.69 22.86 -10.15
C ARG A 272 10.33 21.45 -9.61
N ARG A 273 10.56 20.35 -10.34
CA ARG A 273 10.51 18.97 -9.78
C ARG A 273 11.83 18.53 -9.14
N LEU A 274 12.97 18.95 -9.72
CA LEU A 274 14.29 18.70 -9.15
C LEU A 274 14.54 19.57 -7.89
N PHE A 275 14.09 20.82 -7.90
CA PHE A 275 14.34 21.81 -6.85
C PHE A 275 13.09 22.31 -6.11
N GLY A 276 11.87 22.05 -6.60
CA GLY A 276 10.64 22.56 -5.99
C GLY A 276 9.98 21.56 -5.03
N GLU A 277 9.61 22.15 -3.91
CA GLU A 277 8.82 21.63 -2.78
C GLU A 277 9.46 20.48 -1.99
N GLY A 278 10.35 20.88 -1.08
CA GLY A 278 10.83 20.09 0.05
C GLY A 278 9.74 19.64 1.04
N THR A 279 8.46 19.75 0.68
CA THR A 279 7.29 19.39 1.51
C THR A 279 7.18 17.87 1.68
N GLY A 280 7.36 17.08 0.62
CA GLY A 280 7.27 15.61 0.72
C GLY A 280 8.37 14.98 1.58
N GLY A 281 9.59 15.54 1.51
CA GLY A 281 10.71 15.09 2.36
C GLY A 281 10.52 15.48 3.82
N SER A 282 10.08 16.72 4.09
CA SER A 282 9.82 17.20 5.44
C SER A 282 8.64 16.46 6.10
N ILE A 283 7.59 16.11 5.35
CA ILE A 283 6.47 15.30 5.83
C ILE A 283 6.95 13.91 6.24
N ARG A 284 7.74 13.21 5.41
CA ARG A 284 8.26 11.87 5.77
C ARG A 284 9.11 11.92 7.03
N LEU A 285 10.02 12.87 7.15
CA LEU A 285 10.86 13.02 8.35
C LEU A 285 10.04 13.26 9.62
N TYR A 286 8.96 14.03 9.51
CA TYR A 286 8.04 14.19 10.63
C TYR A 286 7.34 12.88 10.99
N LEU A 287 6.75 12.18 10.01
CA LEU A 287 6.05 10.93 10.24
C LEU A 287 6.98 9.84 10.78
N TRP A 288 8.27 9.91 10.45
CA TRP A 288 9.29 9.04 11.04
C TRP A 288 9.53 9.34 12.51
N ARG A 289 9.67 10.63 12.87
CA ARG A 289 9.80 11.06 14.26
C ARG A 289 8.56 10.68 15.06
N GLU A 290 7.38 10.87 14.49
CA GLU A 290 6.11 10.50 15.10
C GLU A 290 5.98 8.99 15.28
N GLY A 291 6.27 8.19 14.24
CA GLY A 291 6.29 6.73 14.36
C GLY A 291 7.24 6.23 15.44
N TRP A 292 8.40 6.87 15.59
CA TRP A 292 9.31 6.59 16.70
C TRP A 292 8.71 6.96 18.06
N GLN A 293 8.03 8.11 18.18
CA GLN A 293 7.36 8.50 19.41
C GLN A 293 6.24 7.51 19.80
N ILE A 294 5.42 7.08 18.83
CA ILE A 294 4.41 6.04 19.06
C ILE A 294 5.08 4.75 19.56
N PHE A 295 6.19 4.32 18.93
CA PHE A 295 6.95 3.16 19.40
C PHE A 295 7.44 3.33 20.84
N THR A 296 7.96 4.49 21.23
CA THR A 296 8.41 4.72 22.62
C THR A 296 7.27 4.69 23.63
N GLN A 297 6.05 5.04 23.23
CA GLN A 297 4.86 4.94 24.08
C GLN A 297 4.33 3.49 24.18
N PHE A 298 4.51 2.69 23.13
CA PHE A 298 4.05 1.31 23.07
C PHE A 298 5.16 0.31 22.67
N PRO A 299 6.25 0.18 23.45
CA PRO A 299 7.49 -0.45 22.97
C PRO A 299 7.40 -1.96 22.75
N LEU A 300 6.57 -2.68 23.49
CA LEU A 300 6.54 -4.14 23.42
C LEU A 300 5.67 -4.65 22.27
N LEU A 301 4.37 -4.33 22.33
CA LEU A 301 3.36 -4.84 21.42
C LEU A 301 2.86 -3.80 20.42
N GLY A 302 3.37 -2.56 20.45
CA GLY A 302 2.88 -1.48 19.60
C GLY A 302 1.51 -0.94 19.99
N ALA A 303 1.09 0.12 19.31
CA ALA A 303 -0.20 0.75 19.52
C ALA A 303 -1.39 -0.14 19.11
N GLY A 304 -1.16 -1.10 18.22
CA GLY A 304 -2.18 -1.92 17.57
C GLY A 304 -2.15 -1.75 16.05
N PHE A 305 -2.42 -2.83 15.31
CA PHE A 305 -2.52 -2.76 13.85
C PHE A 305 -3.61 -1.79 13.39
N GLY A 306 -3.27 -0.92 12.43
CA GLY A 306 -4.18 0.08 11.89
C GLY A 306 -4.48 1.24 12.85
N GLN A 307 -3.70 1.42 13.93
CA GLN A 307 -3.88 2.49 14.91
C GLN A 307 -2.99 3.71 14.65
N PHE A 308 -2.14 3.72 13.61
CA PHE A 308 -1.26 4.85 13.34
C PHE A 308 -2.04 6.17 13.17
N ALA A 309 -3.13 6.16 12.39
CA ALA A 309 -4.00 7.33 12.18
C ALA A 309 -4.57 7.89 13.49
N TRP A 310 -5.01 7.00 14.38
CA TRP A 310 -5.50 7.39 15.70
C TRP A 310 -4.41 8.00 16.55
N GLN A 311 -3.22 7.38 16.61
CA GLN A 311 -2.11 7.92 17.39
C GLN A 311 -1.58 9.26 16.83
N HIS A 312 -1.52 9.40 15.50
CA HIS A 312 -1.19 10.66 14.82
C HIS A 312 -2.13 11.79 15.28
N PHE A 313 -3.44 11.54 15.28
CA PHE A 313 -4.43 12.51 15.77
C PHE A 313 -4.21 12.86 17.26
N GLN A 314 -3.96 11.86 18.11
CA GLN A 314 -3.76 12.07 19.54
C GLN A 314 -2.50 12.91 19.86
N LEU A 315 -1.45 12.79 19.03
CA LEU A 315 -0.18 13.50 19.19
C LEU A 315 -0.16 14.92 18.61
N GLY A 316 -1.14 15.28 17.78
CA GLY A 316 -1.25 16.60 17.13
C GLY A 316 -0.92 17.80 18.04
N PRO A 317 -1.63 17.99 19.18
CA PRO A 317 -1.40 19.13 20.06
C PRO A 317 -0.08 19.05 20.85
N VAL A 318 0.50 17.86 21.00
CA VAL A 318 1.81 17.68 21.68
C VAL A 318 2.95 18.05 20.74
N LEU A 319 2.82 17.71 19.46
CA LEU A 319 3.86 17.97 18.46
C LEU A 319 3.78 19.38 17.87
N GLN A 320 2.62 20.03 17.98
CA GLN A 320 2.35 21.40 17.54
C GLN A 320 2.90 21.69 16.13
N ASN A 321 2.78 20.71 15.23
CA ASN A 321 3.30 20.87 13.89
C ASN A 321 2.30 21.60 13.02
N THR A 322 2.67 22.79 12.58
CA THR A 322 1.83 23.66 11.76
C THR A 322 1.87 23.32 10.26
N SER A 323 2.86 22.55 9.82
CA SER A 323 3.08 22.22 8.40
C SER A 323 2.38 20.94 7.94
N ILE A 324 1.73 20.23 8.86
CA ILE A 324 1.02 18.98 8.59
C ILE A 324 -0.42 19.17 9.03
N VAL A 325 -1.30 19.13 8.03
CA VAL A 325 -2.75 19.27 8.18
C VAL A 325 -3.39 18.02 7.64
N GLY A 326 -4.46 17.56 8.29
CA GLY A 326 -5.22 16.40 7.88
C GLY A 326 -4.74 15.09 8.53
N LEU A 327 -5.17 13.98 7.92
CA LEU A 327 -4.93 12.64 8.43
C LEU A 327 -3.77 11.95 7.71
N TYR A 328 -2.86 11.37 8.48
CA TYR A 328 -1.88 10.41 8.00
C TYR A 328 -2.10 9.06 8.69
N ASN A 329 -2.15 7.99 7.92
CA ASN A 329 -2.45 6.64 8.40
C ASN A 329 -1.23 5.71 8.42
N ASN A 330 -0.02 6.22 8.13
CA ASN A 330 1.20 5.44 8.11
C ASN A 330 2.46 6.31 8.28
N ALA A 331 3.54 5.66 8.71
CA ALA A 331 4.85 6.27 8.91
C ALA A 331 5.67 6.46 7.61
N HIS A 332 5.16 6.07 6.43
CA HIS A 332 5.92 6.04 5.17
C HIS A 332 7.27 5.29 5.27
N SER A 333 7.35 4.29 6.16
CA SER A 333 8.50 3.39 6.30
C SER A 333 8.03 2.12 6.98
N LEU A 334 8.21 0.97 6.34
CA LEU A 334 7.81 -0.35 6.86
C LEU A 334 8.36 -0.61 8.26
N VAL A 335 9.63 -0.25 8.51
CA VAL A 335 10.27 -0.49 9.80
C VAL A 335 9.63 0.35 10.89
N LEU A 336 9.44 1.65 10.66
CA LEU A 336 8.84 2.55 11.65
C LEU A 336 7.35 2.28 11.83
N GLN A 337 6.66 1.86 10.76
CA GLN A 337 5.26 1.45 10.84
C GLN A 337 5.09 0.21 11.71
N ILE A 338 5.92 -0.83 11.50
CA ILE A 338 5.89 -2.04 12.32
C ILE A 338 6.32 -1.73 13.76
N ALA A 339 7.29 -0.84 13.96
CA ALA A 339 7.66 -0.38 15.31
C ALA A 339 6.47 0.30 16.01
N ALA A 340 5.82 1.26 15.36
CA ALA A 340 4.70 2.00 15.93
C ALA A 340 3.49 1.10 16.23
N GLU A 341 3.08 0.26 15.28
CA GLU A 341 1.85 -0.51 15.39
C GLU A 341 2.03 -1.88 16.05
N MET A 342 3.19 -2.51 15.94
CA MET A 342 3.45 -3.88 16.44
C MET A 342 4.62 -3.98 17.43
N GLY A 343 5.30 -2.87 17.73
CA GLY A 343 6.34 -2.80 18.75
C GLY A 343 7.58 -3.65 18.44
N LEU A 344 8.36 -3.92 19.49
CA LEU A 344 9.56 -4.72 19.42
C LEU A 344 9.24 -6.16 18.99
N ALA A 345 8.08 -6.71 19.38
CA ALA A 345 7.65 -8.03 18.94
C ALA A 345 7.54 -8.10 17.41
N GLY A 346 6.90 -7.11 16.78
CA GLY A 346 6.79 -7.03 15.33
C GLY A 346 8.15 -6.84 14.65
N LEU A 347 9.03 -6.00 15.21
CA LEU A 347 10.38 -5.78 14.68
C LEU A 347 11.24 -7.05 14.73
N LEU A 348 11.18 -7.80 15.84
CA LEU A 348 11.92 -9.06 15.98
C LEU A 348 11.43 -10.11 14.98
N ILE A 349 10.12 -10.20 14.75
CA ILE A 349 9.55 -11.10 13.73
C ILE A 349 10.04 -10.66 12.34
N LEU A 350 9.90 -9.38 11.99
CA LEU A 350 10.29 -8.85 10.68
C LEU A 350 11.79 -9.02 10.43
N LEU A 351 12.62 -8.40 11.26
CA LEU A 351 14.07 -8.35 11.07
C LEU A 351 14.71 -9.71 11.34
N GLY A 352 14.22 -10.48 12.31
CA GLY A 352 14.73 -11.82 12.60
C GLY A 352 14.52 -12.80 11.46
N MET A 353 13.29 -12.85 10.90
CA MET A 353 13.01 -13.74 9.77
C MET A 353 13.75 -13.31 8.50
N LEU A 354 13.81 -12.00 8.21
CA LEU A 354 14.57 -11.48 7.09
C LEU A 354 16.08 -11.73 7.25
N ALA A 355 16.64 -11.58 8.46
CA ALA A 355 18.04 -11.87 8.72
C ALA A 355 18.36 -13.35 8.48
N MET A 356 17.53 -14.27 8.98
CA MET A 356 17.72 -15.70 8.73
C MET A 356 17.64 -16.05 7.24
N TRP A 357 16.68 -15.46 6.53
CA TRP A 357 16.55 -15.62 5.08
C TRP A 357 17.76 -15.05 4.32
N LEU A 358 18.28 -13.87 4.71
CA LEU A 358 19.47 -13.27 4.12
C LEU A 358 20.75 -14.07 4.38
N ILE A 359 20.92 -14.61 5.60
CA ILE A 359 22.05 -15.48 5.95
C ILE A 359 22.06 -16.73 5.06
N GLN A 360 20.89 -17.33 4.83
CA GLN A 360 20.75 -18.43 3.89
C GLN A 360 21.07 -18.02 2.46
N CYS A 361 20.55 -16.88 2.00
CA CYS A 361 20.83 -16.33 0.68
C CYS A 361 22.33 -16.10 0.45
N GLY A 362 23.06 -15.67 1.48
CA GLY A 362 24.51 -15.47 1.45
C GLY A 362 25.31 -16.77 1.25
N ARG A 363 24.73 -17.93 1.57
CA ARG A 363 25.32 -19.26 1.35
C ARG A 363 24.95 -19.87 -0.01
N SER A 364 24.00 -19.25 -0.72
CA SER A 364 23.53 -19.72 -2.02
C SER A 364 24.44 -19.27 -3.16
N GLN A 365 24.37 -19.98 -4.29
CA GLN A 365 25.15 -19.61 -5.48
C GLN A 365 24.74 -18.23 -6.02
N ARG A 366 25.71 -17.42 -6.42
CA ARG A 366 25.50 -16.10 -7.00
C ARG A 366 25.36 -16.18 -8.51
N THR A 367 24.18 -16.62 -8.99
CA THR A 367 23.86 -16.66 -10.42
C THR A 367 23.04 -15.44 -10.85
N VAL A 368 22.91 -15.20 -12.16
CA VAL A 368 22.06 -14.11 -12.69
C VAL A 368 20.59 -14.22 -12.26
N TYR A 369 20.10 -15.44 -12.03
CA TYR A 369 18.74 -15.69 -11.54
C TYR A 369 18.55 -15.19 -10.10
N HIS A 370 19.57 -15.34 -9.26
CA HIS A 370 19.57 -14.80 -7.89
C HIS A 370 19.72 -13.27 -7.91
N TRP A 371 20.56 -12.72 -8.80
CA TRP A 371 20.65 -11.27 -8.98
C TRP A 371 19.29 -10.67 -9.34
N TRP A 372 18.56 -11.27 -10.30
CA TRP A 372 17.23 -10.79 -10.69
C TRP A 372 16.29 -10.74 -9.48
N GLY A 373 16.19 -11.84 -8.72
CA GLY A 373 15.25 -11.90 -7.60
C GLY A 373 15.65 -10.99 -6.42
N TYR A 374 16.94 -10.90 -6.09
CA TYR A 374 17.44 -9.96 -5.08
C TYR A 374 17.28 -8.50 -5.53
N ALA A 375 17.40 -8.21 -6.83
CA ALA A 375 17.15 -6.89 -7.38
C ALA A 375 15.68 -6.48 -7.25
N LEU A 376 14.74 -7.38 -7.57
CA LEU A 376 13.32 -7.11 -7.37
C LEU A 376 13.01 -6.83 -5.89
N LEU A 377 13.45 -7.71 -4.99
CA LEU A 377 13.23 -7.56 -3.55
C LEU A 377 13.91 -6.32 -2.99
N GLY A 378 15.09 -5.97 -3.51
CA GLY A 378 15.83 -4.77 -3.12
C GLY A 378 15.13 -3.48 -3.52
N VAL A 379 14.55 -3.40 -4.72
CA VAL A 379 13.72 -2.27 -5.16
C VAL A 379 12.48 -2.13 -4.28
N LEU A 380 11.80 -3.25 -4.01
CA LEU A 380 10.64 -3.28 -3.12
C LEU A 380 11.01 -2.87 -1.69
N ALA A 381 12.18 -3.28 -1.19
CA ALA A 381 12.70 -2.91 0.12
C ALA A 381 13.00 -1.41 0.20
N ILE A 382 13.75 -0.84 -0.75
CA ILE A 382 14.01 0.61 -0.78
C ILE A 382 12.70 1.39 -0.87
N HIS A 383 11.76 0.95 -1.70
CA HIS A 383 10.46 1.59 -1.79
C HIS A 383 9.69 1.49 -0.47
N SER A 384 9.78 0.36 0.24
CA SER A 384 9.15 0.13 1.54
C SER A 384 9.83 0.87 2.70
N LEU A 385 11.05 1.38 2.52
CA LEU A 385 11.72 2.23 3.50
C LEU A 385 11.31 3.70 3.37
N LEU A 386 10.72 4.09 2.24
CA LEU A 386 10.37 5.48 1.91
C LEU A 386 8.86 5.69 1.72
N GLU A 387 8.13 4.63 1.39
CA GLU A 387 6.68 4.52 1.23
C GLU A 387 6.23 3.11 1.63
N TYR A 388 5.04 2.68 1.21
CA TYR A 388 4.39 1.46 1.70
C TYR A 388 3.84 0.57 0.56
N PRO A 389 4.63 0.23 -0.48
CA PRO A 389 4.13 -0.60 -1.59
C PRO A 389 3.65 -1.98 -1.16
N LEU A 390 4.21 -2.54 -0.07
CA LEU A 390 3.83 -3.87 0.44
C LEU A 390 2.45 -3.90 1.12
N TRP A 391 1.78 -2.76 1.27
CA TRP A 391 0.37 -2.70 1.68
C TRP A 391 -0.57 -3.06 0.53
N TYR A 392 -0.08 -3.03 -0.70
CA TYR A 392 -0.87 -3.30 -1.90
C TYR A 392 -0.63 -4.73 -2.36
N ALA A 393 -1.72 -5.50 -2.51
CA ALA A 393 -1.66 -6.93 -2.85
C ALA A 393 -0.82 -7.22 -4.11
N TYR A 394 -0.86 -6.35 -5.12
CA TYR A 394 -0.12 -6.54 -6.37
C TYR A 394 1.42 -6.46 -6.20
N PHE A 395 1.94 -5.67 -5.26
CA PHE A 395 3.38 -5.69 -4.92
C PHE A 395 3.72 -6.75 -3.88
N LEU A 396 2.84 -6.94 -2.88
CA LEU A 396 2.99 -8.00 -1.88
C LEU A 396 3.09 -9.38 -2.54
N GLY A 397 2.30 -9.62 -3.59
CA GLY A 397 2.32 -10.88 -4.32
C GLY A 397 3.63 -11.13 -5.07
N VAL A 398 4.22 -10.08 -5.65
CA VAL A 398 5.55 -10.15 -6.27
C VAL A 398 6.62 -10.45 -5.22
N ALA A 399 6.58 -9.76 -4.08
CA ALA A 399 7.52 -9.97 -2.98
C ALA A 399 7.41 -11.38 -2.41
N ALA A 400 6.19 -11.84 -2.08
CA ALA A 400 5.93 -13.13 -1.46
C ALA A 400 6.39 -14.31 -2.33
N LEU A 401 6.00 -14.32 -3.62
CA LEU A 401 6.44 -15.35 -4.56
C LEU A 401 7.97 -15.35 -4.70
N THR A 402 8.60 -14.19 -4.79
CA THR A 402 10.06 -14.07 -4.98
C THR A 402 10.82 -14.52 -3.73
N LEU A 403 10.37 -14.13 -2.53
CA LEU A 403 10.93 -14.57 -1.25
C LEU A 403 10.87 -16.09 -1.11
N GLY A 404 9.70 -16.68 -1.35
CA GLY A 404 9.51 -18.13 -1.24
C GLY A 404 10.27 -18.94 -2.30
N MET A 405 10.31 -18.45 -3.53
CA MET A 405 11.10 -19.09 -4.61
C MET A 405 12.60 -19.10 -4.30
N LEU A 406 13.14 -18.03 -3.71
CA LEU A 406 14.56 -17.94 -3.40
C LEU A 406 14.93 -18.66 -2.09
N ASP A 407 13.97 -18.94 -1.22
CA ASP A 407 14.19 -19.67 0.01
C ASP A 407 14.60 -21.14 -0.26
N THR A 408 15.78 -21.53 0.21
CA THR A 408 16.35 -22.87 0.06
C THR A 408 16.15 -23.77 1.29
N THR A 409 15.51 -23.28 2.35
CA THR A 409 15.19 -24.09 3.52
C THR A 409 14.00 -25.00 3.23
N ILE A 410 14.09 -26.22 3.75
CA ILE A 410 13.05 -27.22 3.59
C ILE A 410 12.68 -27.74 4.97
N TYR A 411 11.58 -27.24 5.52
CA TYR A 411 10.94 -27.84 6.68
C TYR A 411 9.84 -28.79 6.21
N ARG A 412 9.94 -30.07 6.62
CA ARG A 412 8.94 -31.07 6.28
C ARG A 412 7.88 -31.14 7.38
N LEU A 413 6.64 -30.83 7.02
CA LEU A 413 5.52 -31.00 7.95
C LEU A 413 5.04 -32.45 7.97
N LYS A 414 4.75 -32.97 9.16
CA LYS A 414 4.04 -34.25 9.34
C LYS A 414 2.51 -34.06 9.28
N LEU A 415 2.02 -33.24 8.36
CA LEU A 415 0.60 -32.93 8.20
C LEU A 415 0.13 -33.42 6.83
N ARG A 416 -0.14 -34.73 6.71
CA ARG A 416 -0.51 -35.38 5.43
C ARG A 416 -1.88 -34.90 4.92
N GLY A 417 -2.96 -35.58 5.31
CA GLY A 417 -4.31 -35.31 4.81
C GLY A 417 -4.93 -34.03 5.37
N MET A 418 -4.67 -33.73 6.65
CA MET A 418 -5.22 -32.55 7.33
C MET A 418 -4.73 -31.24 6.72
N GLY A 419 -3.47 -31.17 6.27
CA GLY A 419 -2.93 -29.96 5.66
C GLY A 419 -3.59 -29.64 4.31
N ARG A 420 -3.88 -30.67 3.51
CA ARG A 420 -4.64 -30.51 2.26
C ARG A 420 -6.05 -30.00 2.50
N LEU A 421 -6.75 -30.55 3.49
CA LEU A 421 -8.10 -30.10 3.86
C LEU A 421 -8.09 -28.66 4.39
N ALA A 422 -7.12 -28.32 5.24
CA ALA A 422 -6.93 -26.97 5.74
C ALA A 422 -6.67 -25.98 4.58
N LEU A 423 -5.81 -26.32 3.63
CA LEU A 423 -5.57 -25.50 2.44
C LEU A 423 -6.87 -25.30 1.65
N VAL A 424 -7.62 -26.38 1.37
CA VAL A 424 -8.90 -26.27 0.65
C VAL A 424 -9.86 -25.34 1.39
N ALA A 425 -9.98 -25.47 2.71
CA ALA A 425 -10.82 -24.61 3.53
C ALA A 425 -10.37 -23.13 3.45
N ILE A 426 -9.07 -22.86 3.58
CA ILE A 426 -8.51 -21.51 3.45
C ILE A 426 -8.82 -20.92 2.07
N LEU A 427 -8.67 -21.70 0.99
CA LEU A 427 -8.96 -21.24 -0.37
C LEU A 427 -10.45 -20.96 -0.58
N LEU A 428 -11.34 -21.81 -0.06
CA LEU A 428 -12.79 -21.60 -0.12
C LEU A 428 -13.21 -20.36 0.66
N LEU A 429 -12.70 -20.18 1.88
CA LEU A 429 -12.95 -18.98 2.70
C LEU A 429 -12.36 -17.71 2.06
N GLY A 430 -11.20 -17.82 1.42
CA GLY A 430 -10.58 -16.72 0.66
C GLY A 430 -11.41 -16.33 -0.55
N ALA A 431 -11.87 -17.30 -1.34
CA ALA A 431 -12.75 -17.07 -2.49
C ALA A 431 -14.09 -16.45 -2.05
N PHE A 432 -14.69 -16.99 -1.00
CA PHE A 432 -15.91 -16.44 -0.39
C PHE A 432 -15.70 -14.99 0.07
N SER A 433 -14.62 -14.72 0.81
CA SER A 433 -14.25 -13.36 1.25
C SER A 433 -14.10 -12.39 0.07
N LEU A 434 -13.48 -12.80 -1.04
CA LEU A 434 -13.32 -11.93 -2.22
C LEU A 434 -14.65 -11.63 -2.92
N VAL A 435 -15.56 -12.60 -3.01
CA VAL A 435 -16.91 -12.36 -3.55
C VAL A 435 -17.65 -11.35 -2.67
N HIS A 436 -17.62 -11.55 -1.35
CA HIS A 436 -18.24 -10.63 -0.39
C HIS A 436 -17.60 -9.24 -0.41
N MET A 437 -16.28 -9.13 -0.51
CA MET A 437 -15.58 -7.83 -0.64
C MET A 437 -15.98 -7.10 -1.91
N LEU A 438 -16.08 -7.78 -3.05
CA LEU A 438 -16.50 -7.15 -4.31
C LEU A 438 -17.93 -6.61 -4.23
N GLN A 439 -18.85 -7.41 -3.68
CA GLN A 439 -20.23 -6.97 -3.47
C GLN A 439 -20.31 -5.78 -2.51
N SER A 440 -19.61 -5.87 -1.37
CA SER A 440 -19.57 -4.81 -0.36
C SER A 440 -18.98 -3.52 -0.92
N TYR A 441 -17.91 -3.61 -1.71
CA TYR A 441 -17.30 -2.45 -2.35
C TYR A 441 -18.21 -1.80 -3.40
N ARG A 442 -18.86 -2.59 -4.25
CA ARG A 442 -19.86 -2.07 -5.21
C ARG A 442 -21.01 -1.37 -4.51
N ASN A 443 -21.46 -1.89 -3.36
CA ASN A 443 -22.47 -1.23 -2.54
C ASN A 443 -21.97 0.12 -2.01
N LEU A 444 -20.71 0.20 -1.55
CA LEU A 444 -20.10 1.47 -1.15
C LEU A 444 -19.98 2.48 -2.31
N GLU A 445 -19.58 2.03 -3.50
CA GLU A 445 -19.54 2.87 -4.71
C GLU A 445 -20.92 3.43 -5.05
N MET A 446 -21.96 2.59 -5.03
CA MET A 446 -23.34 3.01 -5.24
C MET A 446 -23.82 4.02 -4.19
N LEU A 447 -23.59 3.74 -2.90
CA LEU A 447 -23.96 4.64 -1.81
C LEU A 447 -23.31 6.02 -1.94
N ARG A 448 -22.06 6.08 -2.44
CA ARG A 448 -21.36 7.33 -2.71
C ARG A 448 -21.92 8.05 -3.93
N GLY A 449 -22.20 7.34 -5.01
CA GLY A 449 -22.83 7.91 -6.22
C GLY A 449 -24.19 8.53 -5.92
N LEU A 450 -25.01 7.86 -5.10
CA LEU A 450 -26.30 8.38 -4.64
C LEU A 450 -26.16 9.55 -3.63
N GLY A 451 -25.03 9.69 -2.94
CA GLY A 451 -24.74 10.86 -2.11
C GLY A 451 -24.47 12.13 -2.92
N GLN A 452 -24.06 12.00 -4.19
CA GLN A 452 -23.84 13.10 -5.13
C GLN A 452 -25.10 13.42 -5.96
N GLY A 453 -26.00 12.46 -6.16
CA GLY A 453 -27.30 12.65 -6.79
C GLY A 453 -28.43 12.76 -5.76
N VAL A 454 -28.91 13.98 -5.49
CA VAL A 454 -30.10 14.22 -4.65
C VAL A 454 -31.29 13.42 -5.20
N SER A 455 -31.61 12.29 -4.58
CA SER A 455 -32.84 11.55 -4.83
C SER A 455 -33.91 11.98 -3.84
N LYS A 456 -35.05 12.45 -4.38
CA LYS A 456 -36.21 12.97 -3.65
C LYS A 456 -37.02 11.92 -2.89
N ASP A 457 -36.77 10.62 -3.09
CA ASP A 457 -37.62 9.57 -2.51
C ASP A 457 -36.82 8.68 -1.55
N GLY A 458 -36.99 8.97 -0.24
CA GLY A 458 -36.35 8.30 0.88
C GLY A 458 -36.69 6.80 1.06
N TYR A 459 -37.54 6.22 0.21
CA TYR A 459 -38.05 4.84 0.37
C TYR A 459 -37.09 3.76 -0.16
N PHE A 460 -36.30 4.02 -1.21
CA PHE A 460 -35.32 3.05 -1.75
C PHE A 460 -34.11 2.77 -0.82
N TRP A 461 -33.97 3.56 0.25
CA TRP A 461 -32.80 3.58 1.12
C TRP A 461 -32.90 2.62 2.32
N ARG A 462 -34.10 2.28 2.78
CA ARG A 462 -34.32 1.44 3.98
C ARG A 462 -33.99 -0.04 3.72
N GLU A 463 -34.32 -0.57 2.54
CA GLU A 463 -34.08 -1.98 2.20
C GLU A 463 -32.60 -2.31 1.91
N ASN A 464 -31.80 -1.34 1.46
CA ASN A 464 -30.37 -1.57 1.17
C ASN A 464 -29.46 -1.43 2.41
N LEU A 465 -29.90 -0.70 3.45
CA LEU A 465 -29.17 -0.61 4.73
C LEU A 465 -29.41 -1.82 5.63
N THR A 466 -30.58 -2.48 5.54
CA THR A 466 -30.81 -3.76 6.24
C THR A 466 -29.88 -4.88 5.74
N VAL A 467 -29.36 -4.79 4.52
CA VAL A 467 -28.31 -5.68 4.00
C VAL A 467 -26.92 -5.33 4.56
N ALA A 468 -26.71 -4.06 4.96
CA ALA A 468 -25.47 -3.57 5.56
C ALA A 468 -25.34 -3.87 7.07
N ASP A 469 -26.36 -4.48 7.70
CA ASP A 469 -26.28 -4.99 9.07
C ASP A 469 -25.72 -6.42 9.15
N VAL A 470 -25.52 -7.07 8.00
CA VAL A 470 -24.67 -8.27 7.90
C VAL A 470 -23.23 -7.80 8.04
N GLN A 471 -22.44 -8.40 8.94
CA GLN A 471 -21.00 -8.13 9.07
C GLN A 471 -20.29 -8.34 7.73
N THR A 472 -20.16 -7.26 6.95
CA THR A 472 -19.52 -7.27 5.65
C THR A 472 -18.03 -7.00 5.80
N PRO A 473 -17.13 -7.73 5.10
CA PRO A 473 -15.74 -7.30 5.00
C PRO A 473 -15.74 -5.90 4.40
N LEU A 474 -15.16 -4.92 5.11
CA LEU A 474 -15.26 -3.44 4.92
C LEU A 474 -16.21 -2.71 5.88
N GLY A 475 -16.64 -3.34 6.98
CA GLY A 475 -17.44 -2.71 8.05
C GLY A 475 -17.00 -1.29 8.46
N PRO A 476 -15.69 -1.02 8.70
CA PRO A 476 -15.22 0.33 9.06
C PRO A 476 -15.59 1.43 8.05
N TYR A 477 -15.66 1.12 6.75
CA TYR A 477 -16.02 2.08 5.71
C TYR A 477 -17.52 2.35 5.68
N PHE A 478 -18.35 1.34 5.95
CA PHE A 478 -19.79 1.53 6.13
C PHE A 478 -20.08 2.36 7.37
N ASP A 479 -19.40 2.08 8.49
CA ASP A 479 -19.52 2.86 9.72
C ASP A 479 -19.08 4.31 9.50
N LEU A 480 -17.98 4.55 8.78
CA LEU A 480 -17.55 5.89 8.38
C LEU A 480 -18.63 6.62 7.56
N PHE A 481 -19.24 5.95 6.58
CA PHE A 481 -20.32 6.53 5.77
C PHE A 481 -21.58 6.81 6.59
N ARG A 482 -21.99 5.89 7.47
CA ARG A 482 -23.13 6.06 8.40
C ARG A 482 -22.88 7.24 9.34
N SER A 483 -21.68 7.29 9.92
CA SER A 483 -21.22 8.35 10.80
C SER A 483 -21.23 9.72 10.11
N GLY A 484 -20.89 9.80 8.82
CA GLY A 484 -20.99 11.02 8.03
C GLY A 484 -22.40 11.59 7.87
N ARG A 485 -23.46 10.83 8.20
CA ARG A 485 -24.87 11.28 8.08
C ARG A 485 -25.52 11.71 9.38
N ILE A 486 -24.87 11.56 10.54
CA ILE A 486 -25.41 12.07 11.81
C ILE A 486 -25.47 13.59 11.74
N LYS A 487 -26.68 14.15 11.84
CA LYS A 487 -26.94 15.59 11.65
C LYS A 487 -26.67 16.37 12.94
N GLY A 488 -25.41 16.75 13.13
CA GLY A 488 -24.96 17.60 14.23
C GLY A 488 -25.35 17.04 15.61
N VAL A 489 -25.40 17.94 16.58
CA VAL A 489 -25.70 17.66 18.00
C VAL A 489 -27.17 17.29 18.27
N ALA A 490 -28.11 17.84 17.49
CA ALA A 490 -29.55 17.65 17.72
C ALA A 490 -30.03 16.21 17.46
N ASP A 491 -29.26 15.44 16.71
CA ASP A 491 -29.55 14.06 16.35
C ASP A 491 -28.86 13.04 17.29
N TYR A 492 -28.45 13.48 18.50
CA TYR A 492 -27.69 12.69 19.48
C TYR A 492 -28.45 11.48 20.04
N SER A 493 -27.72 10.37 20.18
CA SER A 493 -28.05 9.23 21.03
C SER A 493 -26.77 8.55 21.52
N ALA A 494 -26.84 7.79 22.63
CA ALA A 494 -25.69 7.04 23.15
C ALA A 494 -25.07 6.10 22.09
N ASP A 495 -25.91 5.41 21.33
CA ASP A 495 -25.46 4.51 20.25
C ASP A 495 -24.70 5.26 19.14
N LYS A 496 -25.12 6.49 18.81
CA LYS A 496 -24.45 7.31 17.80
C LYS A 496 -23.11 7.84 18.29
N ARG A 497 -22.95 8.10 19.60
CA ARG A 497 -21.66 8.44 20.19
C ARG A 497 -20.70 7.26 20.17
N ILE A 498 -21.17 6.06 20.53
CA ILE A 498 -20.36 4.83 20.43
C ILE A 498 -19.90 4.61 18.97
N LEU A 499 -20.78 4.79 18.00
CA LEU A 499 -20.41 4.75 16.58
C LEU A 499 -19.38 5.84 16.24
N ASN A 500 -19.57 7.06 16.72
CA ASN A 500 -18.65 8.17 16.48
C ASN A 500 -17.25 7.88 17.02
N GLU A 501 -17.13 7.45 18.27
CA GLU A 501 -15.89 7.06 18.94
C GLU A 501 -15.19 5.94 18.17
N ARG A 502 -15.94 4.91 17.78
CA ARG A 502 -15.41 3.77 17.01
C ARG A 502 -14.92 4.21 15.63
N VAL A 503 -15.64 5.10 14.95
CA VAL A 503 -15.18 5.64 13.65
C VAL A 503 -13.97 6.53 13.83
N MET A 504 -13.92 7.31 14.90
CA MET A 504 -12.80 8.19 15.22
C MET A 504 -11.50 7.41 15.44
N SER A 505 -11.54 6.25 16.11
CA SER A 505 -10.36 5.40 16.28
C SER A 505 -9.88 4.72 14.98
N PHE A 506 -10.74 4.62 13.97
CA PHE A 506 -10.39 4.09 12.65
C PHE A 506 -9.90 5.19 11.69
N ALA A 507 -10.66 6.26 11.60
CA ALA A 507 -10.43 7.38 10.70
C ALA A 507 -10.85 8.68 11.41
N PRO A 508 -9.95 9.31 12.18
CA PRO A 508 -10.24 10.54 12.92
C PRO A 508 -10.29 11.74 11.97
N ILE A 509 -11.25 11.76 11.05
CA ILE A 509 -11.50 12.83 10.09
C ILE A 509 -12.18 14.03 10.77
N SER A 510 -11.98 15.22 10.21
CA SER A 510 -12.47 16.50 10.72
C SER A 510 -13.90 16.46 11.29
N LEU A 511 -14.88 16.04 10.48
CA LEU A 511 -16.29 15.97 10.88
C LEU A 511 -16.49 15.11 12.15
N VAL A 512 -15.78 14.00 12.27
CA VAL A 512 -15.93 13.04 13.36
C VAL A 512 -15.29 13.59 14.64
N VAL A 513 -14.09 14.18 14.54
CA VAL A 513 -13.33 14.64 15.70
C VAL A 513 -13.91 15.92 16.32
N TYR A 514 -14.40 16.85 15.50
CA TYR A 514 -15.08 18.05 15.99
C TYR A 514 -16.43 17.70 16.61
N ARG A 515 -17.20 16.82 15.95
CA ARG A 515 -18.47 16.35 16.52
C ARG A 515 -18.25 15.70 17.88
N GLU A 516 -17.20 14.89 18.05
CA GLU A 516 -16.92 14.27 19.36
C GLU A 516 -16.71 15.32 20.45
N ALA A 517 -15.98 16.41 20.17
CA ALA A 517 -15.81 17.50 21.14
C ALA A 517 -17.16 18.10 21.55
N LEU A 518 -18.07 18.32 20.60
CA LEU A 518 -19.42 18.82 20.89
C LEU A 518 -20.25 17.82 21.70
N LEU A 519 -20.14 16.52 21.40
CA LEU A 519 -20.86 15.46 22.12
C LEU A 519 -20.38 15.30 23.56
N MET A 520 -19.08 15.39 23.80
CA MET A 520 -18.49 15.42 25.15
C MET A 520 -19.01 16.63 25.95
N ALA A 521 -19.08 17.80 25.32
CA ALA A 521 -19.57 19.02 25.97
C ALA A 521 -21.04 18.91 26.41
N LEU A 522 -21.90 18.35 25.55
CA LEU A 522 -23.30 18.07 25.88
C LEU A 522 -23.47 17.07 27.03
N SER A 523 -22.54 16.12 27.13
CA SER A 523 -22.57 15.08 28.15
C SER A 523 -22.01 15.56 29.49
N GLY A 524 -21.62 16.84 29.59
CA GLY A 524 -21.04 17.44 30.78
C GLY A 524 -19.54 17.18 30.96
N GLU A 525 -18.88 16.51 30.01
CA GLU A 525 -17.46 16.15 30.06
C GLU A 525 -16.58 17.31 29.55
N GLN A 526 -16.66 18.47 30.19
CA GLN A 526 -16.06 19.72 29.70
C GLN A 526 -14.54 19.64 29.47
N ALA A 527 -13.79 19.03 30.40
CA ALA A 527 -12.34 18.88 30.24
C ALA A 527 -11.95 17.98 29.05
N ALA A 528 -12.72 16.90 28.82
CA ALA A 528 -12.51 16.01 27.68
C ALA A 528 -12.87 16.70 26.36
N ALA A 529 -13.97 17.47 26.36
CA ALA A 529 -14.41 18.26 25.21
C ALA A 529 -13.36 19.30 24.79
N GLN A 530 -12.76 20.01 25.75
CA GLN A 530 -11.68 20.98 25.48
C GLN A 530 -10.45 20.30 24.87
N LEU A 531 -9.97 19.20 25.46
CA LEU A 531 -8.83 18.45 24.91
C LEU A 531 -9.11 17.92 23.50
N GLN A 532 -10.31 17.39 23.26
CA GLN A 532 -10.72 16.88 21.96
C GLN A 532 -10.84 18.02 20.92
N MET A 533 -11.35 19.17 21.32
CA MET A 533 -11.42 20.38 20.48
C MET A 533 -10.03 20.88 20.11
N GLU A 534 -9.10 20.92 21.07
CA GLU A 534 -7.71 21.30 20.81
C GLU A 534 -7.07 20.36 19.77
N ARG A 535 -7.21 19.03 19.94
CA ARG A 535 -6.74 18.06 18.94
C ARG A 535 -7.32 18.32 17.55
N ALA A 536 -8.64 18.52 17.48
CA ALA A 536 -9.33 18.79 16.22
C ALA A 536 -8.83 20.06 15.53
N ILE A 537 -8.58 21.14 16.28
CA ILE A 537 -8.02 22.40 15.76
C ILE A 537 -6.60 22.21 15.21
N TRP A 538 -5.74 21.50 15.95
CA TRP A 538 -4.37 21.26 15.52
C TRP A 538 -4.30 20.43 14.25
N SER A 539 -5.16 19.41 14.11
CA SER A 539 -5.20 18.52 12.94
C SER A 539 -5.98 19.09 11.75
N TYR A 540 -7.07 19.83 11.98
CA TYR A 540 -8.01 20.32 10.95
C TYR A 540 -8.34 21.81 11.14
N PRO A 541 -7.34 22.71 11.02
CA PRO A 541 -7.55 24.15 11.18
C PRO A 541 -8.46 24.77 10.12
N ASP A 542 -8.46 24.22 8.90
CA ASP A 542 -9.18 24.79 7.76
C ASP A 542 -10.70 24.64 7.93
N ASP A 543 -11.12 23.56 8.60
CA ASP A 543 -12.53 23.29 8.88
C ASP A 543 -13.04 24.01 10.14
N PHE A 544 -12.14 24.60 10.94
CA PHE A 544 -12.49 25.25 12.19
C PHE A 544 -13.50 26.38 11.98
N GLN A 545 -13.39 27.16 10.91
CA GLN A 545 -14.30 28.29 10.67
C GLN A 545 -15.76 27.83 10.48
N ALA A 546 -15.97 26.72 9.78
CA ALA A 546 -17.31 26.15 9.61
C ALA A 546 -17.85 25.62 10.94
N MET A 547 -17.01 24.89 11.68
CA MET A 547 -17.35 24.35 12.99
C MET A 547 -17.64 25.47 14.01
N CYS A 548 -16.84 26.53 14.04
CA CYS A 548 -16.99 27.66 14.97
C CYS A 548 -18.34 28.37 14.82
N LYS A 549 -18.90 28.44 13.60
CA LYS A 549 -20.25 28.96 13.36
C LYS A 549 -21.31 28.08 14.00
N GLU A 550 -21.18 26.76 13.88
CA GLU A 550 -22.08 25.80 14.52
C GLU A 550 -21.97 25.88 16.05
N LEU A 551 -20.75 25.88 16.58
CA LEU A 551 -20.49 26.00 18.02
C LEU A 551 -21.03 27.32 18.59
N SER A 552 -20.90 28.43 17.87
CA SER A 552 -21.48 29.73 18.28
C SER A 552 -23.00 29.67 18.38
N ALA A 553 -23.66 29.04 17.42
CA ALA A 553 -25.11 28.86 17.45
C ALA A 553 -25.56 27.93 18.59
N LEU A 554 -24.77 26.90 18.91
CA LEU A 554 -25.01 26.01 20.03
C LEU A 554 -24.79 26.70 21.39
N ALA A 555 -23.76 27.53 21.51
CA ALA A 555 -23.48 28.33 22.72
C ALA A 555 -24.58 29.36 23.01
N GLN A 556 -25.20 29.94 21.97
CA GLN A 556 -26.36 30.82 22.15
C GLN A 556 -27.60 30.07 22.66
N LYS A 557 -27.80 28.82 22.22
CA LYS A 557 -28.97 28.01 22.60
C LYS A 557 -28.82 27.34 23.96
N ASN A 558 -27.63 26.80 24.25
CA ASN A 558 -27.30 26.02 25.44
C ASN A 558 -25.97 26.52 26.04
N PRO A 559 -25.94 27.72 26.64
CA PRO A 559 -24.70 28.37 27.10
C PRO A 559 -23.95 27.54 28.16
N GLU A 560 -24.68 26.85 29.04
CA GLU A 560 -24.12 26.02 30.11
C GLU A 560 -23.15 24.95 29.58
N ASN A 561 -23.43 24.38 28.40
CA ASN A 561 -22.63 23.30 27.84
C ASN A 561 -21.53 23.79 26.89
N PHE A 562 -21.69 24.94 26.25
CA PHE A 562 -20.88 25.31 25.07
C PHE A 562 -20.19 26.67 25.15
N ALA A 563 -20.57 27.57 26.06
CA ALA A 563 -19.95 28.90 26.13
C ALA A 563 -18.46 28.82 26.47
N ALA A 564 -18.10 28.05 27.51
CA ALA A 564 -16.71 27.82 27.91
C ALA A 564 -15.90 27.09 26.83
N LEU A 565 -16.53 26.16 26.10
CA LEU A 565 -15.87 25.45 25.00
C LEU A 565 -15.59 26.38 23.81
N LEU A 566 -16.52 27.28 23.48
CA LEU A 566 -16.34 28.27 22.41
C LEU A 566 -15.18 29.22 22.72
N GLU A 567 -15.12 29.75 23.93
CA GLU A 567 -14.03 30.62 24.38
C GLU A 567 -12.67 29.92 24.28
N PHE A 568 -12.59 28.69 24.83
CA PHE A 568 -11.40 27.85 24.72
C PHE A 568 -11.01 27.57 23.27
N ALA A 569 -11.98 27.23 22.40
CA ALA A 569 -11.73 26.91 21.01
C ALA A 569 -11.17 28.10 20.22
N LEU A 570 -11.71 29.31 20.45
CA LEU A 570 -11.21 30.54 19.83
C LEU A 570 -9.77 30.82 20.25
N GLN A 571 -9.49 30.75 21.56
CA GLN A 571 -8.13 30.93 22.09
C GLN A 571 -7.14 29.93 21.47
N LYS A 572 -7.51 28.65 21.40
CA LYS A 572 -6.63 27.61 20.84
C LYS A 572 -6.41 27.75 19.34
N TYR A 573 -7.42 28.22 18.62
CA TYR A 573 -7.24 28.54 17.21
C TYR A 573 -6.27 29.70 17.01
N GLU A 574 -6.38 30.77 17.81
CA GLU A 574 -5.44 31.89 17.78
C GLU A 574 -4.02 31.45 18.14
N GLU A 575 -3.83 30.66 19.20
CA GLU A 575 -2.52 30.08 19.57
C GLU A 575 -1.88 29.33 18.39
N ARG A 576 -2.68 28.52 17.68
CA ARG A 576 -2.20 27.81 16.48
C ARG A 576 -1.82 28.78 15.36
N GLN A 577 -2.62 29.81 15.09
CA GLN A 577 -2.29 30.81 14.05
C GLN A 577 -1.01 31.56 14.39
N HIS A 578 -0.81 31.93 15.66
CA HIS A 578 0.45 32.52 16.11
C HIS A 578 1.64 31.57 15.91
N ALA A 579 1.49 30.28 16.21
CA ALA A 579 2.53 29.29 15.96
C ALA A 579 2.86 29.11 14.47
N VAL A 580 1.90 29.32 13.57
CA VAL A 580 2.13 29.34 12.12
C VAL A 580 2.94 30.57 11.72
N HIS A 581 2.60 31.75 12.25
CA HIS A 581 3.28 33.02 11.94
C HIS A 581 4.68 33.16 12.55
N ALA A 582 4.98 32.45 13.63
CA ALA A 582 6.27 32.50 14.32
C ALA A 582 7.38 31.65 13.67
N ARG A 583 7.06 30.83 12.65
CA ARG A 583 8.02 30.07 11.83
C ARG A 583 8.35 30.82 10.55
#